data_AF-A0A544Z4M5-F1
#
_entry.id   AF-A0A544Z4M5-F1
#
_cell.length_a   1.000
_cell.length_b   1.000
_cell.length_c   1.000
_cell.angle_alpha   90.00
_cell.angle_beta   90.00
_cell.angle_gamma   90.00
#
_symmetry.space_group_name_H-M   'P 1'
#
loop_
_entity.id
_entity.type
_entity.pdbx_description
1 polymer ?
#
loop_
_entity_poly.entity_id
_entity_poly.type
_entity_poly.pdbx_seq_one_letter_code
_entity_poly.pdbx_strand_id
1 'polypeptide(L)' 'MSSREPYLSIVRGDATPEEIAALVAALAAQTAARAAADAARSATPRTSLRNWRNPAHRLRVGLPRGPGAWRRAFFPGG' A
#
# COMPACT_ATOMS: atom_id res chain seq x y z
N MET A 1 7.24 35.05 -3.31
CA MET A 1 6.43 34.30 -2.31
C MET A 1 5.32 33.61 -3.09
N SER A 2 5.41 32.29 -3.33
CA SER A 2 4.33 31.59 -4.04
C SER A 2 3.07 31.58 -3.18
N SER A 3 2.07 32.34 -3.61
CA SER A 3 0.71 32.25 -3.08
C SER A 3 0.20 30.83 -3.36
N ARG A 4 -0.03 30.06 -2.32
CA ARG A 4 -0.56 28.70 -2.44
C ARG A 4 -2.04 28.83 -2.76
N GLU A 5 -2.43 28.42 -3.96
CA GLU A 5 -3.83 28.42 -4.37
C GLU A 5 -4.66 27.58 -3.39
N PRO A 6 -5.85 28.05 -2.97
CA PRO A 6 -6.63 27.37 -1.95
C PRO A 6 -7.11 26.01 -2.47
N TYR A 7 -6.92 24.95 -1.67
CA TYR A 7 -7.36 23.60 -2.01
C TYR A 7 -8.90 23.45 -2.08
N LEU A 8 -9.64 24.37 -1.46
CA LEU A 8 -11.11 24.42 -1.48
C LEU A 8 -11.55 25.88 -1.64
N SER A 9 -12.58 26.09 -2.46
CA SER A 9 -13.24 27.39 -2.63
C SER A 9 -14.70 27.28 -2.19
N ILE A 10 -15.18 28.33 -1.51
CA ILE A 10 -16.58 28.44 -1.11
C ILE A 10 -17.31 29.13 -2.27
N VAL A 11 -18.17 28.38 -2.96
CA VAL A 11 -18.97 28.90 -4.08
C VAL A 11 -20.20 29.66 -3.57
N ARG A 12 -20.77 29.23 -2.44
CA ARG A 12 -21.95 29.83 -1.81
C ARG A 12 -21.80 29.84 -0.29
N GLY A 13 -22.00 31.00 0.33
CA GLY A 13 -21.72 31.23 1.76
C GLY A 13 -22.94 31.14 2.69
N ASP A 14 -24.07 30.60 2.22
CA ASP A 14 -25.37 30.57 2.92
C ASP A 14 -25.83 29.16 3.29
N ALA A 15 -24.89 28.21 3.40
CA ALA A 15 -25.20 26.83 3.76
C ALA A 15 -25.89 26.73 5.14
N THR A 16 -26.91 25.88 5.24
CA THR A 16 -27.61 25.68 6.51
C THR A 16 -26.73 24.92 7.51
N PRO A 17 -27.02 24.99 8.83
CA PRO A 17 -26.30 24.21 9.83
C PRO A 17 -26.28 22.70 9.53
N GLU A 18 -27.37 22.17 8.98
CA GLU A 18 -27.49 20.76 8.58
C GLU A 18 -26.57 20.42 7.40
N GLU A 19 -26.46 21.31 6.42
CA GLU A 19 -25.55 21.14 5.28
C GLU A 19 -24.08 21.19 5.73
N ILE A 20 -23.75 22.11 6.64
CA ILE A 20 -22.41 22.17 7.26
C ILE A 20 -22.12 20.85 7.99
N ALA A 21 -23.08 20.35 8.78
CA ALA A 21 -22.93 19.08 9.48
C ALA A 21 -22.74 17.90 8.51
N ALA A 22 -23.49 17.87 7.41
CA ALA A 22 -23.36 16.84 6.38
C ALA A 22 -21.98 16.88 5.69
N LEU A 23 -21.47 18.06 5.38
CA LEU A 23 -20.12 18.24 4.80
C LEU A 23 -19.02 17.78 5.76
N VAL A 24 -19.12 18.15 7.03
CA VAL A 24 -18.16 17.72 8.06
C VAL A 24 -18.21 16.19 8.23
N ALA A 25 -19.41 15.60 8.27
CA ALA A 25 -19.59 14.16 8.36
C ALA A 25 -18.99 13.41 7.16
N ALA A 26 -19.20 13.92 5.94
CA ALA A 26 -18.63 13.34 4.73
C ALA A 26 -17.09 13.39 4.73
N LEU A 27 -16.51 14.53 5.15
CA LEU A 27 -15.06 14.68 5.24
C LEU A 27 -14.46 13.75 6.30
N ALA A 28 -15.10 13.64 7.47
CA ALA A 28 -14.69 12.72 8.54
C ALA A 28 -14.76 11.25 8.10
N ALA A 29 -15.82 10.86 7.38
CA ALA A 29 -15.94 9.51 6.82
C ALA A 29 -14.82 9.24 5.80
N GLN A 30 -14.53 10.21 4.93
CA GLN A 30 -13.47 10.09 3.92
C GLN A 30 -12.07 9.96 4.53
N THR A 31 -11.77 10.71 5.60
CA THR A 31 -10.48 10.64 6.30
C THR A 31 -10.34 9.32 7.06
N ALA A 32 -11.41 8.86 7.73
CA ALA A 32 -11.43 7.57 8.41
C ALA A 32 -11.20 6.39 7.44
N ALA A 33 -11.86 6.42 6.27
CA ALA A 33 -11.69 5.40 5.23
C ALA A 33 -10.24 5.36 4.71
N ARG A 34 -9.60 6.52 4.52
CA ARG A 34 -8.17 6.59 4.12
C ARG A 34 -7.25 6.04 5.20
N ALA A 35 -7.47 6.41 6.46
CA ALA A 35 -6.70 5.90 7.58
C ALA A 35 -6.81 4.36 7.71
N ALA A 36 -8.02 3.81 7.55
CA ALA A 36 -8.23 2.36 7.55
C ALA A 36 -7.50 1.67 6.39
N ALA A 37 -7.54 2.25 5.19
CA ALA A 37 -6.83 1.72 4.03
C ALA A 37 -5.30 1.73 4.23
N ASP A 38 -4.75 2.79 4.83
CA ASP A 38 -3.31 2.88 5.12
C ASP A 38 -2.88 1.93 6.24
N ALA A 39 -3.73 1.71 7.25
CA ALA A 39 -3.51 0.70 8.28
C ALA A 39 -3.50 -0.72 7.69
N ALA A 40 -4.46 -1.05 6.82
CA ALA A 40 -4.49 -2.33 6.11
C ALA A 40 -3.25 -2.53 5.21
N ARG A 41 -2.79 -1.48 4.54
CA ARG A 41 -1.56 -1.51 3.73
C ARG A 41 -0.31 -1.74 4.59
N SER A 42 -0.28 -1.20 5.81
CA SER A 42 0.83 -1.37 6.75
C SER A 42 0.85 -2.76 7.40
N ALA A 43 -0.31 -3.39 7.58
CA ALA A 43 -0.43 -4.77 8.09
C ALA A 43 0.01 -5.83 7.08
N THR A 44 0.05 -5.51 5.78
CA THR A 44 0.60 -6.42 4.77
C THR A 44 2.13 -6.42 4.89
N PRO A 45 2.78 -7.57 5.13
CA PRO A 45 4.23 -7.60 5.21
C PRO A 45 4.83 -7.06 3.90
N ARG A 46 5.56 -5.94 4.01
CA ARG A 46 6.26 -5.24 2.92
C ARG A 46 7.22 -6.13 2.13
N THR A 47 7.46 -7.33 2.62
CA THR A 47 8.30 -8.39 2.07
C THR A 47 7.84 -8.83 0.67
N SER A 48 6.53 -8.81 0.36
CA SER A 48 6.03 -9.31 -0.94
C SER A 48 6.50 -8.46 -2.14
N LEU A 49 6.37 -7.13 -2.07
CA LEU A 49 6.65 -6.24 -3.20
C LEU A 49 8.16 -6.07 -3.48
N ARG A 50 9.01 -6.14 -2.45
CA ARG A 50 10.47 -6.04 -2.61
C ARG A 50 11.09 -7.31 -3.16
N ASN A 51 10.51 -8.48 -2.86
CA ASN A 51 11.02 -9.76 -3.35
C ASN A 51 10.83 -9.91 -4.87
N TRP A 52 9.74 -9.41 -5.44
CA TRP A 52 9.49 -9.50 -6.89
C TRP A 52 10.47 -8.69 -7.75
N ARG A 53 11.00 -7.59 -7.22
CA ARG A 53 12.00 -6.75 -7.91
C ARG A 53 13.43 -7.13 -7.57
N ASN A 54 13.67 -8.12 -6.71
CA ASN A 54 15.02 -8.51 -6.33
C ASN A 54 15.73 -9.22 -7.51
N PRO A 55 16.80 -8.63 -8.09
CA PRO A 55 17.51 -9.20 -9.22
C PRO A 55 18.08 -10.59 -8.95
N ALA A 56 18.31 -10.94 -7.67
CA ALA A 56 18.78 -12.27 -7.28
C ALA A 56 17.83 -13.40 -7.72
N HIS A 57 16.51 -13.13 -7.81
CA HIS A 57 15.55 -14.13 -8.32
C HIS A 57 15.58 -14.29 -9.86
N ARG A 58 16.22 -13.38 -10.58
CA ARG A 58 16.45 -13.49 -12.04
C ARG A 58 17.73 -14.25 -12.38
N LEU A 59 18.60 -14.46 -11.40
CA LEU A 59 19.81 -15.24 -11.55
C LEU A 59 19.47 -16.72 -11.36
N ARG A 60 20.04 -17.60 -12.20
CA ARG A 60 19.96 -19.04 -11.93
C ARG A 60 20.72 -19.32 -10.63
N VAL A 61 20.03 -19.87 -9.65
CA VAL A 61 20.66 -20.46 -8.46
C VAL A 61 21.42 -21.71 -8.91
N GLY A 62 22.68 -21.82 -8.49
CA GLY A 62 23.53 -22.97 -8.83
C GLY A 62 22.93 -24.28 -8.30
N LEU A 63 23.06 -25.36 -9.07
CA LEU A 63 22.64 -26.67 -8.59
C LEU A 63 23.53 -27.10 -7.41
N PRO A 64 22.95 -27.70 -6.35
CA PRO A 64 23.74 -28.27 -5.27
C PRO A 64 24.71 -29.33 -5.85
N ARG A 65 25.94 -29.38 -5.34
CA ARG A 65 26.93 -30.39 -5.73
C ARG A 65 27.15 -31.37 -4.57
N GLY A 66 27.28 -32.65 -4.87
CA GLY A 66 27.61 -33.69 -3.90
C GLY A 66 26.69 -34.92 -3.97
N PRO A 67 27.02 -36.01 -3.24
CA PRO A 67 26.18 -37.20 -3.16
C PRO A 67 24.75 -36.84 -2.72
N GLY A 68 23.76 -37.32 -3.47
CA GLY A 68 22.33 -37.03 -3.20
C GLY A 68 21.82 -35.68 -3.74
N ALA A 69 22.65 -34.85 -4.36
CA ALA A 69 22.23 -33.56 -4.90
C ALA A 69 21.14 -33.66 -5.98
N TRP A 70 21.24 -34.68 -6.86
CA TRP A 70 20.19 -34.97 -7.85
C TRP A 70 18.84 -35.30 -7.21
N ARG A 71 18.84 -36.03 -6.08
CA ARG A 71 17.61 -36.40 -5.37
C ARG A 71 16.94 -35.16 -4.74
N ARG A 72 17.72 -34.21 -4.23
CA ARG A 72 17.24 -32.95 -3.66
C ARG A 72 16.71 -31.97 -4.71
N ALA A 73 17.15 -32.05 -5.96
CA ALA A 73 16.63 -31.19 -7.04
C ALA A 73 15.16 -31.46 -7.36
N PHE A 74 14.67 -32.69 -7.14
CA PHE A 74 13.27 -33.07 -7.36
C PHE A 74 12.37 -32.87 -6.12
N PHE A 75 12.94 -32.63 -4.94
CA PHE A 75 12.21 -32.42 -3.68
C PHE A 75 12.74 -31.20 -2.91
N PRO A 76 12.47 -29.97 -3.37
CA PRO A 76 12.83 -28.77 -2.63
C PRO A 76 11.91 -28.62 -1.41
N GLY A 77 12.36 -29.06 -0.22
CA GLY A 77 11.65 -28.82 1.04
C GLY A 77 11.70 -29.93 2.11
N GLY A 78 12.54 -30.95 1.95
CA GLY A 78 12.78 -31.98 2.99
C GLY A 78 13.95 -31.65 3.91
#